data_AF-A0A353N9N8-F1
#
_entry.id   AF-A0A353N9N8-F1
#
_cell.length_a   1.000
_cell.length_b   1.000
_cell.length_c   1.000
_cell.angle_alpha   90.00
_cell.angle_beta   90.00
_cell.angle_gamma   90.00
#
_symmetry.space_group_name_H-M   'P 1'
#
loop_
_entity.id
_entity.type
_entity.pdbx_description
1 polymer ?
#
loop_
_entity_poly.entity_id
_entity_poly.type
_entity_poly.pdbx_seq_one_letter_code
_entity_poly.pdbx_strand_id
1 'polypeptide(L)'
;SLEMLKRAEEERVERILSSEEEILKLAFDIAEKIISTELKHSPKSWLGMVGEAVKKVAGATELVIRVSQEDEAFLIQHLKEIRSQLTESPTINLVSDSTLKPGDLLIQTNLGQVDARIRQQIETTFRTLKEEGS
;
A
#
# COMPACT_ATOMS: atom_id res chain seq x y z
N SER A 1 42.69 15.67 18.59
CA SER A 1 42.38 17.01 18.07
C SER A 1 40.86 17.20 18.05
N LEU A 2 40.37 18.44 18.08
CA LEU A 2 38.93 18.78 18.06
C LEU A 2 38.16 18.04 16.93
N GLU A 3 38.83 17.78 15.81
CA GLU A 3 38.29 17.00 14.68
C GLU A 3 37.96 15.55 15.01
N MET A 4 38.74 14.89 15.87
CA MET A 4 38.49 13.49 16.26
C MET A 4 37.25 13.38 17.15
N LEU A 5 37.01 14.36 18.03
CA LEU A 5 35.80 14.47 18.83
C LEU A 5 34.57 14.77 17.95
N LYS A 6 34.70 15.66 16.97
CA LYS A 6 33.63 15.98 16.03
C LYS A 6 33.23 14.78 15.18
N ARG A 7 34.20 14.03 14.63
CA ARG A 7 33.93 12.78 13.89
C ARG A 7 33.25 11.72 14.76
N ALA A 8 33.69 11.55 16.01
CA ALA A 8 33.06 10.58 16.92
C ALA A 8 31.60 10.93 17.23
N GLU A 9 31.26 12.22 17.34
CA GLU A 9 29.88 12.67 17.49
C GLU A 9 29.05 12.41 16.23
N GLU A 10 29.58 12.76 15.05
CA GLU A 10 28.94 12.52 13.75
C GLU A 10 28.64 11.04 13.54
N GLU A 11 29.61 10.15 13.79
CA GLU A 11 29.41 8.70 13.69
C GLU A 11 28.43 8.14 14.74
N ARG A 12 28.31 8.77 15.92
CA ARG A 12 27.31 8.34 16.92
C ARG A 12 25.91 8.69 16.45
N VAL A 13 25.72 9.91 15.95
CA VAL A 13 24.44 10.38 15.40
C VAL A 13 24.04 9.54 14.19
N GLU A 14 24.96 9.28 13.27
CA GLU A 14 24.71 8.44 12.08
C GLU A 14 24.29 7.01 12.47
N ARG A 15 24.97 6.39 13.44
CA ARG A 15 24.60 5.06 13.97
C ARG A 15 23.21 5.03 14.61
N ILE A 16 22.82 6.09 15.31
CA ILE A 16 21.50 6.18 15.94
C ILE A 16 20.42 6.32 14.85
N LEU A 17 20.63 7.21 13.88
CA LEU A 17 19.69 7.44 12.77
C LEU A 17 19.55 6.21 11.89
N SER A 18 20.66 5.55 11.53
CA SER A 18 20.61 4.32 10.72
C SER A 18 19.89 3.18 11.43
N SER A 19 20.04 3.09 12.76
CA SER A 19 19.32 2.08 13.56
C SER A 19 17.82 2.33 13.58
N GLU A 20 17.37 3.59 13.61
CA GLU A 20 15.94 3.94 13.56
C GLU A 20 15.32 3.52 12.21
N GLU A 21 15.99 3.83 11.09
CA GLU A 21 15.53 3.45 9.76
C GLU A 21 15.48 1.92 9.56
N GLU A 22 16.49 1.19 10.04
CA GLU A 22 16.52 -0.28 9.97
C GLU A 22 15.40 -0.92 10.80
N ILE A 23 15.16 -0.42 12.01
CA ILE A 23 14.09 -0.92 12.87
C ILE A 23 12.73 -0.65 12.22
N LEU A 24 12.52 0.54 11.68
CA LEU A 24 11.27 0.90 11.01
C LEU A 24 11.02 0.03 9.77
N LYS A 25 12.06 -0.18 8.96
CA LYS A 25 12.00 -1.07 7.80
C LYS A 25 11.60 -2.49 8.22
N LEU A 26 12.25 -3.04 9.26
CA LEU A 26 11.92 -4.36 9.77
C LEU A 26 10.48 -4.44 10.28
N ALA A 27 10.00 -3.41 10.98
CA ALA A 27 8.62 -3.35 11.46
C ALA A 27 7.61 -3.38 10.30
N PHE A 28 7.87 -2.60 9.23
CA PHE A 28 7.02 -2.59 8.04
C PHE A 28 7.06 -3.93 7.29
N ASP A 29 8.23 -4.56 7.17
CA ASP A 29 8.37 -5.88 6.54
C ASP A 29 7.58 -6.96 7.31
N ILE A 30 7.60 -6.91 8.65
CA ILE A 30 6.81 -7.80 9.51
C ILE A 30 5.31 -7.57 9.30
N ALA A 31 4.86 -6.31 9.32
CA ALA A 31 3.44 -5.97 9.12
C ALA A 31 2.95 -6.41 7.73
N GLU A 32 3.73 -6.16 6.67
CA GLU A 32 3.41 -6.58 5.31
C GLU A 32 3.30 -8.11 5.22
N LYS A 33 4.21 -8.85 5.89
CA LYS A 33 4.18 -10.30 5.92
C LYS A 33 2.93 -10.85 6.61
N ILE A 34 2.54 -10.27 7.75
CA ILE A 34 1.33 -10.67 8.50
C ILE A 34 0.08 -10.43 7.65
N ILE A 35 -0.07 -9.22 7.10
CA ILE A 35 -1.24 -8.84 6.28
C ILE A 35 -1.32 -9.75 5.04
N SER A 36 -0.22 -9.93 4.31
CA SER A 36 -0.19 -10.80 3.13
C SER A 36 -0.57 -12.25 3.45
N THR A 37 -0.19 -12.73 4.64
CA THR A 37 -0.55 -14.07 5.10
C THR A 37 -2.05 -14.16 5.43
N GLU A 38 -2.60 -13.13 6.07
CA GLU A 38 -4.03 -13.07 6.37
C GLU A 38 -4.88 -13.00 5.10
N LEU A 39 -4.50 -12.19 4.11
CA LEU A 39 -5.22 -12.09 2.84
C LEU A 39 -5.25 -13.43 2.08
N LYS A 40 -4.23 -14.27 2.22
CA LYS A 40 -4.22 -15.63 1.66
C LYS A 40 -5.23 -16.55 2.34
N HIS A 41 -5.42 -16.42 3.65
CA HIS A 41 -6.37 -17.24 4.40
C HIS A 41 -7.81 -16.71 4.30
N SER A 42 -8.00 -15.39 4.20
CA SER A 42 -9.29 -14.73 4.05
C SER A 42 -9.30 -13.74 2.88
N PRO A 43 -9.38 -14.21 1.62
CA PRO A 43 -9.39 -13.34 0.43
C PRO A 43 -10.53 -12.33 0.40
N LYS A 44 -11.66 -12.61 1.09
CA LYS A 44 -12.77 -11.66 1.19
C LYS A 44 -12.42 -10.39 1.96
N SER A 45 -11.49 -10.48 2.92
CA SER A 45 -10.99 -9.29 3.64
C SER A 45 -10.31 -8.30 2.69
N TRP A 46 -9.73 -8.80 1.59
CA TRP A 46 -9.12 -7.97 0.54
C TRP A 46 -10.16 -7.10 -0.19
N LEU A 47 -11.39 -7.57 -0.39
CA LEU A 47 -12.44 -6.82 -1.08
C LEU A 47 -12.82 -5.53 -0.35
N GLY A 48 -12.75 -5.54 0.99
CA GLY A 48 -12.94 -4.32 1.79
C GLY A 48 -11.89 -3.26 1.46
N MET A 49 -10.61 -3.68 1.41
CA MET A 49 -9.49 -2.82 1.06
C MET A 49 -9.59 -2.28 -0.37
N VAL A 50 -9.99 -3.14 -1.33
CA VAL A 50 -10.26 -2.72 -2.71
C VAL A 50 -11.38 -1.70 -2.76
N GLY A 51 -12.46 -1.92 -2.02
CA GLY A 51 -13.59 -1.00 -1.92
C GLY A 51 -13.19 0.38 -1.41
N GLU A 52 -12.39 0.43 -0.34
CA GLU A 52 -11.86 1.68 0.20
C GLU A 52 -10.97 2.42 -0.79
N ALA A 53 -10.11 1.70 -1.53
CA ALA A 53 -9.25 2.30 -2.55
C ALA A 53 -10.06 2.86 -3.73
N VAL A 54 -11.10 2.14 -4.17
CA VAL A 54 -11.97 2.54 -5.27
C VAL A 54 -12.83 3.76 -4.90
N LYS A 55 -13.24 3.91 -3.63
CA LYS A 55 -13.94 5.11 -3.15
C LYS A 55 -13.08 6.38 -3.20
N LYS A 56 -11.75 6.26 -3.11
CA LYS A 56 -10.83 7.41 -3.20
C LYS A 56 -10.76 8.02 -4.61
N VAL A 57 -11.26 7.32 -5.64
CA VAL A 57 -11.25 7.78 -7.03
C VAL A 57 -12.64 8.18 -7.54
N ALA A 58 -13.53 8.59 -6.64
CA ALA A 58 -14.84 9.12 -7.00
C ALA A 58 -14.74 10.24 -8.06
N GLY A 59 -15.70 10.27 -8.99
CA GLY A 59 -15.72 11.20 -10.12
C GLY A 59 -14.87 10.81 -11.33
N ALA A 60 -14.06 9.74 -11.27
CA ALA A 60 -13.36 9.21 -12.43
C ALA A 60 -14.32 8.55 -13.43
N THR A 61 -14.04 8.67 -14.73
CA THR A 61 -14.82 8.03 -15.81
C THR A 61 -14.18 6.75 -16.31
N GLU A 62 -12.88 6.60 -16.09
CA GLU A 62 -12.06 5.46 -16.49
C GLU A 62 -11.19 5.00 -15.32
N LEU A 63 -11.21 3.71 -15.03
CA LEU A 63 -10.38 3.08 -14.02
C LEU A 63 -9.61 1.91 -14.64
N VAL A 64 -8.31 1.87 -14.41
CA VAL A 64 -7.46 0.72 -14.62
C VAL A 64 -7.03 0.21 -13.25
N ILE A 65 -7.57 -0.95 -12.87
CA ILE A 65 -7.21 -1.66 -11.66
C ILE A 65 -6.07 -2.61 -12.02
N ARG A 66 -4.91 -2.46 -11.38
CA ARG A 66 -3.79 -3.38 -11.52
C ARG A 66 -3.62 -4.20 -10.26
N VAL A 67 -3.46 -5.51 -10.46
CA VAL A 67 -3.27 -6.50 -9.40
C VAL A 67 -2.24 -7.53 -9.83
N SER A 68 -1.77 -8.35 -8.89
CA SER A 68 -0.91 -9.47 -9.22
C SER A 68 -1.62 -10.47 -10.14
N GLN A 69 -0.84 -11.27 -10.86
CA GLN A 69 -1.38 -12.36 -11.68
C GLN A 69 -2.15 -13.39 -10.84
N GLU A 70 -1.77 -13.58 -9.57
CA GLU A 70 -2.41 -14.53 -8.65
C GLU A 70 -3.81 -14.06 -8.23
N ASP A 71 -4.02 -12.75 -8.12
CA ASP A 71 -5.28 -12.19 -7.62
C ASP A 71 -6.29 -11.84 -8.73
N GLU A 72 -5.84 -11.77 -9.98
CA GLU A 72 -6.66 -11.35 -11.12
C GLU A 72 -7.97 -12.15 -11.22
N ALA A 73 -7.88 -13.49 -11.18
CA ALA A 73 -9.04 -14.36 -11.28
C ALA A 73 -10.05 -14.15 -10.14
N PHE A 74 -9.56 -13.90 -8.92
CA PHE A 74 -10.41 -13.62 -7.78
C PHE A 74 -11.14 -12.29 -7.94
N LEU A 75 -10.45 -11.24 -8.41
CA LEU A 75 -11.05 -9.92 -8.58
C LEU A 75 -12.06 -9.88 -9.74
N ILE A 76 -11.82 -10.63 -10.83
CA ILE A 76 -12.80 -10.77 -11.93
C ILE A 76 -14.14 -11.28 -11.39
N GLN A 77 -14.12 -12.28 -10.51
CA GLN A 77 -15.34 -12.86 -9.94
C GLN A 77 -16.13 -11.87 -9.09
N HIS A 78 -15.45 -10.89 -8.48
CA HIS A 78 -16.03 -9.90 -7.58
C HIS A 78 -16.15 -8.50 -8.21
N LEU A 79 -15.84 -8.35 -9.51
CA LEU A 79 -15.85 -7.04 -10.18
C LEU A 79 -17.22 -6.36 -10.14
N LYS A 80 -18.30 -7.14 -10.16
CA LYS A 80 -19.68 -6.63 -10.00
C LYS A 80 -19.90 -6.01 -8.62
N GLU A 81 -19.37 -6.63 -7.57
CA GLU A 81 -19.47 -6.12 -6.20
C GLU A 81 -18.69 -4.81 -6.07
N ILE A 82 -17.46 -4.76 -6.58
CA ILE A 82 -16.63 -3.55 -6.60
C ILE A 82 -17.34 -2.41 -7.35
N ARG A 83 -17.90 -2.70 -8.52
CA ARG A 83 -18.66 -1.72 -9.31
C ARG A 83 -19.88 -1.19 -8.56
N SER A 84 -20.53 -2.01 -7.74
CA SER A 84 -21.69 -1.56 -6.94
C SER A 84 -21.35 -0.57 -5.83
N GLN A 85 -20.07 -0.45 -5.46
CA GLN A 85 -19.61 0.50 -4.46
C GLN A 85 -19.29 1.89 -5.05
N LEU A 86 -19.19 2.00 -6.37
CA LEU A 86 -18.97 3.26 -7.07
C LEU A 86 -20.31 3.96 -7.29
N THR A 87 -20.32 5.28 -7.08
CA THR A 87 -21.51 6.10 -7.33
C THR A 87 -21.67 6.37 -8.83
N GLU A 88 -20.55 6.60 -9.50
CA GLU A 88 -20.47 6.69 -10.95
C GLU A 88 -20.45 5.30 -11.59
N SER A 89 -20.69 5.23 -12.90
CA SER A 89 -20.57 4.00 -13.69
C SER A 89 -19.36 4.10 -14.65
N PRO A 90 -18.13 4.16 -14.12
CA PRO A 90 -16.96 4.27 -14.97
C PRO A 90 -16.68 2.97 -15.73
N THR A 91 -15.88 3.10 -16.78
CA THR A 91 -15.30 1.93 -17.45
C THR A 91 -14.18 1.38 -16.58
N ILE A 92 -14.26 0.10 -16.19
CA ILE A 92 -13.25 -0.56 -15.35
C ILE A 92 -12.50 -1.60 -16.19
N ASN A 93 -11.20 -1.42 -16.30
CA ASN A 93 -10.28 -2.37 -16.90
C ASN A 93 -9.42 -3.00 -15.80
N LEU A 94 -9.45 -4.33 -15.69
CA LEU A 94 -8.56 -5.07 -14.81
C LEU A 94 -7.33 -5.52 -15.61
N VAL A 95 -6.14 -5.31 -15.06
CA VAL A 95 -4.88 -5.66 -15.70
C VAL A 95 -4.00 -6.41 -14.70
N SER A 96 -3.50 -7.58 -15.10
CA SER A 96 -2.45 -8.26 -14.34
C SER A 96 -1.10 -7.58 -14.52
N ASP A 97 -0.39 -7.39 -13.42
CA ASP A 97 0.93 -6.76 -13.37
C ASP A 97 1.88 -7.66 -12.58
N SER A 98 2.87 -8.24 -13.26
CA SER A 98 3.83 -9.17 -12.66
C SER A 98 4.81 -8.51 -11.69
N THR A 99 4.83 -7.18 -11.62
CA THR A 99 5.65 -6.44 -10.64
C THR A 99 4.97 -6.29 -9.29
N LEU A 100 3.66 -6.59 -9.20
CA LEU A 100 2.88 -6.51 -7.97
C LEU A 100 2.89 -7.82 -7.20
N LYS A 101 2.93 -7.74 -5.87
CA LYS A 101 2.81 -8.91 -4.99
C LYS A 101 1.34 -9.28 -4.79
N PRO A 102 1.04 -10.53 -4.40
CA PRO A 102 -0.32 -10.90 -4.03
C PRO A 102 -0.90 -9.99 -2.93
N GLY A 103 -2.12 -9.50 -3.14
CA GLY A 103 -2.79 -8.51 -2.29
C GLY A 103 -2.49 -7.05 -2.63
N ASP A 104 -1.46 -6.75 -3.45
CA ASP A 104 -1.20 -5.39 -3.89
C ASP A 104 -2.28 -4.89 -4.87
N LEU A 105 -2.60 -3.60 -4.75
CA LEU A 105 -3.60 -2.93 -5.55
C LEU A 105 -3.10 -1.57 -6.01
N LEU A 106 -3.17 -1.32 -7.31
CA LEU A 106 -2.91 0.00 -7.89
C LEU A 106 -4.11 0.41 -8.73
N ILE A 107 -4.59 1.63 -8.56
CA ILE A 107 -5.71 2.15 -9.34
C ILE A 107 -5.22 3.36 -10.12
N GLN A 108 -5.29 3.29 -11.44
CA GLN A 108 -5.02 4.42 -12.32
C GLN A 108 -6.33 4.93 -12.90
N THR A 109 -6.50 6.24 -12.95
CA THR A 109 -7.69 6.88 -13.50
C THR A 109 -7.30 8.02 -14.42
N ASN A 110 -8.29 8.57 -15.12
CA ASN A 110 -8.12 9.79 -15.91
C ASN A 110 -7.82 11.04 -15.05
N LEU A 111 -7.96 10.97 -13.72
CA LEU A 111 -7.73 12.06 -12.79
C LEU A 111 -6.41 11.93 -12.01
N GLY A 112 -5.80 10.74 -12.01
CA GLY A 112 -4.58 10.48 -11.26
C GLY A 112 -4.42 8.99 -10.93
N GLN A 113 -3.59 8.71 -9.93
CA GLN A 113 -3.31 7.34 -9.50
C GLN A 113 -3.44 7.22 -7.98
N VAL A 114 -4.04 6.13 -7.52
CA VAL A 114 -4.09 5.73 -6.12
C VAL A 114 -3.22 4.49 -5.95
N ASP A 115 -2.17 4.65 -5.16
CA ASP A 115 -1.32 3.56 -4.70
C ASP A 115 -1.90 2.96 -3.42
N ALA A 116 -2.55 1.81 -3.56
CA ALA A 116 -3.16 1.05 -2.48
C ALA A 116 -2.39 -0.25 -2.19
N ARG A 117 -1.11 -0.32 -2.56
CA ARG A 117 -0.23 -1.44 -2.18
C ARG A 117 -0.15 -1.56 -0.66
N ILE A 118 -0.01 -2.78 -0.16
CA ILE A 118 -0.03 -3.05 1.30
C ILE A 118 1.06 -2.22 1.99
N ARG A 119 2.25 -2.16 1.39
CA ARG A 119 3.37 -1.37 1.89
C ARG A 119 3.03 0.11 2.05
N GLN A 120 2.42 0.71 1.04
CA GLN A 120 2.06 2.13 1.05
C GLN A 120 1.01 2.44 2.12
N GLN A 121 0.08 1.50 2.35
CA GLN A 121 -0.93 1.65 3.41
C GLN A 121 -0.29 1.62 4.79
N ILE A 122 0.60 0.67 5.07
CA ILE A 122 1.35 0.60 6.34
C ILE A 122 2.12 1.90 6.60
N GLU A 123 2.85 2.39 5.59
CA GLU A 123 3.63 3.63 5.71
C GLU A 123 2.73 4.85 5.96
N THR A 124 1.56 4.91 5.32
CA THR A 124 0.58 5.97 5.53
C THR A 124 0.00 5.93 6.94
N THR A 125 -0.42 4.76 7.41
CA THR A 125 -0.92 4.57 8.78
C THR A 125 0.14 4.98 9.81
N PHE A 126 1.40 4.59 9.61
CA PHE A 126 2.49 5.00 10.49
C PHE A 126 2.67 6.52 10.54
N ARG A 127 2.63 7.21 9.39
CA ARG A 127 2.72 8.69 9.35
C ARG A 127 1.58 9.33 10.14
N THR A 128 0.33 8.90 9.92
CA THR A 128 -0.83 9.44 10.63
C THR A 128 -0.71 9.25 12.14
N LEU A 129 -0.33 8.05 12.60
CA LEU A 129 -0.15 7.79 14.04
C LEU A 129 0.98 8.62 14.66
N LYS A 130 2.06 8.89 13.90
CA LYS A 130 3.16 9.75 14.36
C LYS A 130 2.72 11.20 14.52
N GLU A 131 1.87 11.70 13.63
CA GLU A 131 1.30 13.05 13.67
C GLU A 131 0.29 13.20 14.83
N GLU A 132 -0.54 12.20 15.09
CA GLU A 132 -1.51 12.21 16.22
C GLU A 132 -0.84 12.12 17.60
N GLY A 133 0.35 11.53 17.67
CA GLY A 133 1.13 11.39 18.89
C GLY A 133 2.11 12.53 19.19
N SER A 134 2.19 13.56 18.31
CA SER A 134 3.04 14.75 18.48
C SER A 134 2.23 15.96 18.94
#